data_AF-A0A8D2J114-F1
#
_entry.id   AF-A0A8D2J114-F1
#
_cell.length_a   1.000
_cell.length_b   1.000
_cell.length_c   1.000
_cell.angle_alpha   90.00
_cell.angle_beta   90.00
_cell.angle_gamma   90.00
#
_symmetry.space_group_name_H-M   'P 1'
#
loop_
_entity.id
_entity.type
_entity.pdbx_description
1 polymer ?
#
loop_
_entity_poly.entity_id
_entity_poly.type
_entity_poly.pdbx_seq_one_letter_code
_entity_poly.pdbx_strand_id
1 'polypeptide(L)'
;MYKVDIQTDLKEAAAIEARRNREKQRQSRIFNARYRTMGVDVEGLKSQVEEQILRENAEKQRDDAFGKVQYDKIAQMLEEEERQRKRQLEQAVVKFREEKQQPSMSREWDIHDPEVVRKGSPARVSDDDPRCGPSSMQRFGGEDLQAPARHKLQKEQNKRVLEEQKTERERDLADQKYAGMPFSESPPPP
;
A
#
# COMPACT_ATOMS: atom_id res chain seq x y z
N MET A 1 -112.74 -59.40 -32.54
CA MET A 1 -111.92 -58.17 -32.48
C MET A 1 -111.16 -58.17 -31.18
N TYR A 2 -109.83 -58.31 -31.23
CA TYR A 2 -108.97 -58.06 -30.07
C TYR A 2 -107.90 -57.08 -30.53
N LYS A 3 -107.96 -55.85 -30.03
CA LYS A 3 -106.86 -54.89 -30.14
C LYS A 3 -105.81 -55.35 -29.15
N VAL A 4 -104.68 -55.80 -29.66
CA VAL A 4 -103.51 -56.16 -28.85
C VAL A 4 -102.78 -54.85 -28.57
N ASP A 5 -103.01 -54.28 -27.39
CA ASP A 5 -102.25 -53.14 -26.91
C ASP A 5 -100.85 -53.63 -26.52
N ILE A 6 -99.91 -53.51 -27.46
CA ILE A 6 -98.48 -53.77 -27.23
C ILE A 6 -97.99 -52.68 -26.28
N GLN A 7 -97.68 -53.06 -25.04
CA GLN A 7 -97.06 -52.16 -24.06
C GLN A 7 -95.73 -51.65 -24.63
N THR A 8 -95.65 -50.35 -24.93
CA THR A 8 -94.40 -49.74 -25.38
C THR A 8 -93.35 -49.87 -24.28
N ASP A 9 -92.18 -50.40 -24.62
CA ASP A 9 -91.07 -50.57 -23.68
C ASP A 9 -90.74 -49.21 -23.04
N LEU A 10 -90.78 -49.13 -21.70
CA LEU A 10 -90.61 -47.89 -20.94
C LEU A 10 -89.30 -47.16 -21.29
N LYS A 11 -88.27 -47.92 -21.70
CA LYS A 11 -87.00 -47.38 -22.20
C LYS A 11 -87.12 -46.70 -23.55
N GLU A 12 -87.90 -47.27 -24.47
CA GLU A 12 -88.15 -46.69 -25.78
C GLU A 12 -88.97 -45.40 -25.66
N ALA A 13 -89.98 -45.40 -24.78
CA ALA A 13 -90.77 -44.21 -24.48
C ALA A 13 -89.91 -43.06 -23.92
N ALA A 14 -89.02 -43.35 -22.96
CA ALA A 14 -88.10 -42.37 -22.39
C ALA A 14 -87.07 -41.85 -23.42
N ALA A 15 -86.56 -42.71 -24.31
CA ALA A 15 -85.65 -42.31 -25.38
C ALA A 15 -86.33 -41.40 -26.41
N ILE A 16 -87.59 -41.69 -26.75
CA ILE A 16 -88.41 -40.86 -27.65
C ILE A 16 -88.69 -39.50 -27.00
N GLU A 17 -89.01 -39.47 -25.71
CA GLU A 17 -89.25 -38.23 -24.97
C GLU A 17 -87.97 -37.38 -24.86
N ALA A 18 -86.82 -37.99 -24.54
CA ALA A 18 -85.53 -37.30 -24.51
C ALA A 18 -85.17 -36.71 -25.88
N ARG A 19 -85.44 -37.43 -26.98
CA ARG A 19 -85.25 -36.92 -28.34
C ARG A 19 -86.19 -35.74 -28.63
N ARG A 20 -87.47 -35.84 -28.26
CA ARG A 20 -88.43 -34.72 -28.39
C ARG A 20 -87.99 -33.51 -27.58
N ASN A 21 -87.49 -33.70 -26.36
CA ASN A 21 -87.02 -32.61 -25.50
C ASN A 21 -85.75 -31.94 -26.06
N ARG A 22 -84.79 -32.70 -26.59
CA ARG A 22 -83.63 -32.13 -27.30
C ARG A 22 -84.06 -31.36 -28.55
N GLU A 23 -85.01 -31.87 -29.33
CA GLU A 23 -85.49 -31.17 -30.52
C GLU A 23 -86.24 -29.89 -30.14
N LYS A 24 -87.06 -29.89 -29.09
CA LYS A 24 -87.71 -28.68 -28.55
C LYS A 24 -86.69 -27.63 -28.11
N GLN A 25 -85.64 -28.04 -27.37
CA GLN A 25 -84.55 -27.16 -26.95
C GLN A 25 -83.71 -26.64 -28.12
N ARG A 26 -83.65 -27.38 -29.23
CA ARG A 26 -82.97 -26.96 -30.46
C ARG A 26 -83.83 -25.98 -31.26
N GLN A 27 -85.12 -26.28 -31.42
CA GLN A 27 -86.09 -25.40 -32.09
C GLN A 27 -86.18 -24.03 -31.41
N SER A 28 -86.20 -23.99 -30.07
CA SER A 28 -86.20 -22.71 -29.33
C SER A 28 -84.98 -21.82 -29.61
N ARG A 29 -83.83 -22.41 -29.99
CA ARG A 29 -82.63 -21.69 -30.40
C ARG A 29 -82.65 -21.30 -31.89
N ILE A 30 -83.12 -22.20 -32.76
CA ILE A 30 -83.15 -21.98 -34.22
C ILE A 30 -84.23 -20.98 -34.64
N PHE A 31 -85.38 -20.96 -33.97
CA PHE A 31 -86.47 -20.04 -34.32
C PHE A 31 -86.33 -18.66 -33.65
N ASN A 32 -85.42 -18.51 -32.69
CA ASN A 32 -85.12 -17.22 -32.07
C ASN A 32 -84.04 -16.47 -32.87
N ALA A 33 -84.45 -15.45 -33.65
CA ALA A 33 -83.54 -14.68 -34.50
C ALA A 33 -82.39 -14.02 -33.72
N ARG A 34 -82.64 -13.54 -32.49
CA ARG A 34 -81.62 -12.89 -31.65
C ARG A 34 -80.52 -13.86 -31.19
N TYR A 35 -80.90 -15.05 -30.74
CA TYR A 35 -79.93 -16.10 -30.36
C TYR A 35 -79.18 -16.67 -31.57
N ARG A 36 -79.80 -16.68 -32.76
CA ARG A 36 -79.14 -17.06 -34.02
C ARG A 36 -78.08 -16.08 -34.47
N THR A 37 -78.35 -14.78 -34.31
CA THR A 37 -77.42 -13.73 -34.77
C THR A 37 -76.36 -13.39 -33.73
N MET A 38 -76.68 -13.42 -32.43
CA MET A 38 -75.81 -12.97 -31.33
C MET A 38 -75.93 -13.84 -30.06
N GLY A 39 -76.09 -15.17 -30.21
CA GLY A 39 -76.09 -16.09 -29.07
C GLY A 39 -74.70 -16.20 -28.46
N VAL A 40 -74.55 -15.81 -27.19
CA VAL A 40 -73.30 -15.89 -26.43
C VAL A 40 -73.57 -16.54 -25.08
N ASP A 41 -72.72 -17.49 -24.69
CA ASP A 41 -72.74 -18.08 -23.36
C ASP A 41 -72.01 -17.18 -22.36
N VAL A 42 -72.77 -16.26 -21.75
CA VAL A 42 -72.23 -15.27 -20.81
C VAL A 42 -71.68 -15.94 -19.55
N GLU A 43 -72.25 -17.06 -19.10
CA GLU A 43 -71.81 -17.78 -17.91
C GLU A 43 -70.51 -18.54 -18.17
N GLY A 44 -70.40 -19.18 -19.34
CA GLY A 44 -69.16 -19.80 -19.80
C GLY A 44 -68.02 -18.79 -19.96
N LEU A 45 -68.29 -17.62 -20.55
CA LEU A 45 -67.29 -16.55 -20.67
C LEU A 45 -66.86 -15.97 -19.32
N LYS A 46 -67.78 -15.80 -18.37
CA LYS A 46 -67.43 -15.38 -17.00
C LYS A 46 -66.51 -16.39 -16.32
N SER A 47 -66.81 -17.68 -16.46
CA SER A 47 -65.98 -18.76 -15.91
C SER A 47 -64.58 -18.77 -16.52
N GLN A 48 -64.45 -18.52 -17.83
CA GLN A 48 -63.15 -18.40 -18.51
C GLN A 48 -62.34 -17.20 -18.02
N VAL A 49 -62.99 -16.04 -17.83
CA VAL A 49 -62.33 -14.84 -17.29
C VAL A 49 -61.85 -15.07 -15.86
N GLU A 50 -62.66 -15.72 -15.02
CA GLU A 50 -62.27 -16.09 -13.66
C GLU A 50 -61.06 -17.05 -13.64
N GLU A 51 -61.04 -18.05 -14.52
CA GLU A 51 -59.89 -18.96 -14.65
C GLU A 51 -58.62 -18.21 -15.07
N GLN A 52 -58.72 -17.29 -16.02
CA GLN A 52 -57.59 -16.48 -16.45
C GLN A 52 -57.04 -15.63 -15.31
N ILE A 53 -57.91 -14.96 -14.54
CA ILE A 53 -57.51 -14.15 -13.38
C ILE A 53 -56.81 -15.02 -12.33
N LEU A 54 -57.33 -16.21 -12.05
CA LEU A 54 -56.71 -17.15 -11.11
C LEU A 54 -55.33 -17.59 -11.59
N ARG A 55 -55.17 -17.86 -12.89
CA ARG A 55 -53.88 -18.24 -13.49
C ARG A 55 -52.86 -17.11 -13.41
N GLU A 56 -53.25 -15.89 -13.78
CA GLU A 56 -52.39 -14.71 -13.69
C GLU A 56 -51.99 -14.39 -12.24
N ASN A 57 -52.92 -14.52 -11.29
CA ASN A 57 -52.61 -14.34 -9.88
C ASN A 57 -51.65 -15.41 -9.34
N ALA A 58 -51.81 -16.67 -9.76
CA ALA A 58 -50.89 -17.74 -9.39
C ALA A 58 -49.48 -17.54 -9.98
N GLU A 59 -49.39 -17.00 -11.20
CA GLU A 59 -48.11 -16.65 -11.83
C GLU A 59 -47.43 -15.47 -11.10
N LYS A 60 -48.17 -14.40 -10.81
CA LYS A 60 -47.66 -13.28 -10.00
C LYS A 60 -47.18 -13.74 -8.62
N GLN A 61 -47.94 -14.60 -7.95
CA GLN A 61 -47.51 -15.15 -6.66
C GLN A 61 -46.24 -16.00 -6.77
N ARG A 62 -46.05 -16.73 -7.88
CA ARG A 62 -44.80 -17.47 -8.12
C ARG A 62 -43.64 -16.52 -8.37
N ASP A 63 -43.82 -15.47 -9.16
CA ASP A 63 -42.79 -14.47 -9.44
C ASP A 63 -42.41 -13.68 -8.18
N ASP A 64 -43.39 -13.30 -7.37
CA ASP A 64 -43.18 -12.64 -6.08
C ASP A 64 -42.52 -13.58 -5.06
N ALA A 65 -42.84 -14.87 -5.09
CA ALA A 65 -42.22 -15.90 -4.25
C ALA A 65 -40.80 -16.28 -4.69
N PHE A 66 -40.46 -16.11 -5.98
CA PHE A 66 -39.09 -16.17 -6.49
C PHE A 66 -38.34 -14.91 -6.03
N GLY A 67 -38.03 -14.93 -4.74
CA GLY A 67 -37.60 -13.79 -3.95
C GLY A 67 -36.25 -13.23 -4.36
N LYS A 68 -36.30 -12.15 -5.15
CA LYS A 68 -35.17 -11.23 -5.37
C LYS A 68 -34.58 -10.76 -4.02
N VAL A 69 -35.44 -10.52 -3.04
CA VAL A 69 -35.09 -9.99 -1.70
C VAL A 69 -34.14 -10.90 -0.90
N GLN A 70 -34.26 -12.23 -1.02
CA GLN A 70 -33.39 -13.15 -0.25
C GLN A 70 -31.97 -13.20 -0.83
N TYR A 71 -31.87 -13.25 -2.17
CA TYR A 71 -30.57 -13.21 -2.84
C TYR A 71 -29.87 -11.87 -2.64
N ASP A 72 -30.61 -10.77 -2.65
CA ASP A 72 -30.06 -9.42 -2.39
C ASP A 72 -29.43 -9.31 -1.00
N LYS A 73 -30.07 -9.89 0.02
CA LYS A 73 -29.53 -9.88 1.39
C LYS A 73 -28.26 -10.72 1.51
N ILE A 74 -28.20 -11.88 0.86
CA ILE A 74 -27.00 -12.73 0.84
C ILE A 74 -25.86 -12.01 0.11
N ALA A 75 -26.15 -11.35 -1.02
CA ALA A 75 -25.16 -10.57 -1.76
C ALA A 75 -24.59 -9.43 -0.92
N GLN A 76 -25.43 -8.69 -0.19
CA GLN A 76 -24.99 -7.61 0.71
C GLN A 76 -24.08 -8.13 1.83
N MET A 77 -24.44 -9.25 2.47
CA MET A 77 -23.60 -9.86 3.52
C MET A 77 -22.22 -10.28 2.97
N LEU A 78 -22.19 -10.92 1.80
CA LEU A 78 -20.94 -11.32 1.15
C LEU A 78 -20.07 -10.12 0.78
N GLU A 79 -20.68 -9.03 0.30
CA GLU A 79 -19.96 -7.79 0.00
C GLU A 79 -19.34 -7.17 1.25
N GLU A 80 -20.08 -7.15 2.37
CA GLU A 80 -19.57 -6.66 3.65
C GLU A 80 -18.41 -7.51 4.18
N GLU A 81 -18.52 -8.83 4.10
CA GLU A 81 -17.43 -9.75 4.47
C GLU A 81 -16.18 -9.53 3.62
N GLU A 82 -16.35 -9.40 2.29
CA GLU A 82 -15.23 -9.12 1.39
C GLU A 82 -14.57 -7.77 1.71
N ARG A 83 -15.37 -6.74 1.99
CA ARG A 83 -14.90 -5.41 2.37
C ARG A 83 -14.10 -5.45 3.68
N GLN A 84 -14.58 -6.18 4.67
CA GLN A 84 -13.86 -6.36 5.93
C GLN A 84 -12.54 -7.11 5.73
N ARG A 85 -12.54 -8.18 4.93
CA ARG A 85 -11.34 -8.95 4.61
C ARG A 85 -10.29 -8.10 3.87
N LYS A 86 -10.70 -7.30 2.89
CA LYS A 86 -9.83 -6.35 2.18
C LYS A 86 -9.20 -5.36 3.15
N ARG A 87 -10.00 -4.74 4.03
CA ARG A 87 -9.50 -3.82 5.06
C ARG A 87 -8.50 -4.49 5.99
N GLN A 88 -8.75 -5.72 6.45
CA GLN A 88 -7.82 -6.45 7.31
C GLN A 88 -6.50 -6.75 6.59
N LEU A 89 -6.57 -7.17 5.32
CA LEU A 89 -5.39 -7.41 4.50
C LEU A 89 -4.56 -6.12 4.34
N GLU A 90 -5.20 -5.01 3.99
CA GLU A 90 -4.54 -3.70 3.85
C GLU A 90 -3.86 -3.27 5.15
N GLN A 91 -4.56 -3.40 6.29
CA GLN A 91 -3.98 -3.11 7.61
C GLN A 91 -2.78 -4.00 7.91
N ALA A 92 -2.84 -5.29 7.58
CA ALA A 92 -1.72 -6.20 7.79
C ALA A 92 -0.51 -5.83 6.91
N VAL A 93 -0.75 -5.43 5.65
CA VAL A 93 0.31 -4.96 4.75
C VAL A 93 0.94 -3.68 5.26
N VAL A 94 0.15 -2.72 5.73
CA VAL A 94 0.66 -1.47 6.30
C VAL A 94 1.49 -1.76 7.55
N LYS A 95 0.99 -2.57 8.48
CA LYS A 95 1.75 -2.99 9.67
C LYS A 95 3.07 -3.67 9.30
N PHE A 96 3.05 -4.56 8.31
CA PHE A 96 4.26 -5.22 7.84
C PHE A 96 5.29 -4.23 7.26
N ARG A 97 4.83 -3.23 6.49
CA ARG A 97 5.69 -2.16 5.97
C ARG A 97 6.30 -1.34 7.10
N GLU A 98 5.49 -0.95 8.07
CA GLU A 98 5.92 -0.19 9.24
C GLU A 98 6.89 -0.97 10.13
N GLU A 99 6.72 -2.28 10.28
CA GLU A 99 7.57 -3.09 11.16
C GLU A 99 8.85 -3.59 10.50
N LYS A 100 8.79 -3.93 9.21
CA LYS A 100 9.85 -4.69 8.52
C LYS A 100 10.47 -3.97 7.33
N GLN A 101 9.85 -2.90 6.84
CA GLN A 101 10.30 -2.18 5.64
C GLN A 101 10.58 -0.71 5.93
N GLN A 102 10.94 -0.37 7.17
CA GLN A 102 11.39 0.98 7.47
C GLN A 102 12.68 1.29 6.71
N PRO A 103 12.87 2.54 6.24
CA PRO A 103 14.12 2.94 5.58
C PRO A 103 15.37 2.67 6.43
N SER A 104 15.23 2.79 7.75
CA SER A 104 16.28 2.52 8.74
C SER A 104 16.75 1.06 8.78
N MET A 105 15.93 0.13 8.30
CA MET A 105 16.28 -1.30 8.22
C MET A 105 16.91 -1.67 6.87
N SER A 106 17.07 -0.72 5.95
CA SER A 106 17.73 -0.98 4.67
C SER A 106 19.22 -1.27 4.88
N ARG A 107 19.78 -2.12 4.02
CA ARG A 107 21.20 -2.49 4.06
C ARG A 107 22.14 -1.29 3.90
N GLU A 108 21.69 -0.28 3.17
CA GLU A 108 22.42 0.94 2.81
C GLU A 108 21.96 2.16 3.61
N TRP A 109 21.25 1.93 4.73
CA TRP A 109 20.79 3.04 5.57
C TRP A 109 21.94 3.87 6.13
N ASP A 110 23.09 3.26 6.42
CA ASP A 110 24.31 3.93 6.85
C ASP A 110 24.86 4.95 5.84
N ILE A 111 24.53 4.79 4.56
CA ILE A 111 24.90 5.73 3.49
C ILE A 111 23.83 6.83 3.34
N HIS A 112 22.56 6.46 3.48
CA HIS A 112 21.41 7.36 3.26
C HIS A 112 20.93 8.10 4.49
N ASP A 113 21.49 7.81 5.67
CA ASP A 113 21.12 8.48 6.92
C ASP A 113 21.48 9.97 6.83
N PRO A 114 20.50 10.89 6.94
CA PRO A 114 20.74 12.33 6.81
C PRO A 114 21.69 12.87 7.88
N GLU A 115 21.86 12.15 9.00
CA GLU A 115 22.75 12.53 10.08
C GLU A 115 24.17 11.94 9.93
N VAL A 116 24.50 11.25 8.84
CA VAL A 116 25.83 10.67 8.58
C VAL A 116 26.95 11.67 8.81
N VAL A 117 26.80 12.90 8.33
CA VAL A 117 27.82 13.94 8.47
C VAL A 117 28.01 14.35 9.93
N ARG A 118 26.95 14.30 10.73
CA ARG A 118 26.98 14.64 12.16
C ARG A 118 27.55 13.49 13.00
N LYS A 119 27.24 12.25 12.64
CA LYS A 119 27.69 11.03 13.34
C LYS A 119 29.13 10.65 12.97
N GLY A 120 29.57 11.02 11.78
CA GLY A 120 30.91 10.76 11.28
C GLY A 120 32.00 11.42 12.12
N SER A 121 33.10 10.71 12.34
CA SER A 121 34.29 11.27 12.95
C SER A 121 35.12 12.05 11.92
N PRO A 122 35.86 13.10 12.31
CA PRO A 122 36.81 13.76 11.43
C PRO A 122 37.85 12.78 10.87
N ALA A 123 38.37 13.06 9.68
CA ALA A 123 39.34 12.22 8.98
C ALA A 123 40.67 12.04 9.76
N ARG A 124 41.05 13.04 10.56
CA ARG A 124 42.18 13.04 11.50
C ARG A 124 41.72 13.69 12.79
N VAL A 125 41.87 13.01 13.92
CA VAL A 125 41.43 13.52 15.24
C VAL A 125 42.59 14.14 16.02
N SER A 126 43.81 13.64 15.83
CA SER A 126 45.01 14.13 16.49
C SER A 126 46.22 14.00 15.56
N ASP A 127 47.37 14.55 15.95
CA ASP A 127 48.62 14.44 15.20
C ASP A 127 49.20 13.02 15.21
N ASP A 128 48.96 12.30 16.30
CA ASP A 128 49.37 10.91 16.50
C ASP A 128 48.19 9.93 16.37
N ASP A 129 47.23 10.24 15.48
CA ASP A 129 46.10 9.35 15.21
C ASP A 129 46.57 8.04 14.54
N PRO A 130 46.41 6.87 15.19
CA PRO A 130 46.91 5.60 14.67
C PRO A 130 46.19 5.16 13.39
N ARG A 131 45.03 5.75 13.06
CA ARG A 131 44.29 5.48 11.81
C ARG A 131 44.94 6.16 10.61
N CYS A 132 45.74 7.21 10.83
CA CYS A 132 46.36 8.01 9.79
C CYS A 132 47.73 7.46 9.36
N GLY A 133 47.75 6.24 8.81
CA GLY A 133 48.96 5.64 8.22
C GLY A 133 49.38 6.29 6.89
N PRO A 134 50.52 5.90 6.30
CA PRO A 134 51.05 6.53 5.08
C PRO A 134 50.10 6.48 3.87
N SER A 135 49.27 5.44 3.76
CA SER A 135 48.29 5.29 2.68
C SER A 135 47.05 6.17 2.83
N SER A 136 46.76 6.70 4.03
CA SER A 136 45.58 7.53 4.26
C SER A 136 45.72 8.94 3.67
N MET A 137 46.97 9.36 3.41
CA MET A 137 47.33 10.71 2.96
C MET A 137 46.80 11.84 3.88
N GLN A 138 46.48 11.54 5.15
CA GLN A 138 46.01 12.53 6.13
C GLN A 138 47.15 13.14 6.98
N ARG A 139 48.36 12.57 6.90
CA ARG A 139 49.54 13.02 7.64
C ARG A 139 50.77 12.93 6.74
N PHE A 140 51.46 14.05 6.58
CA PHE A 140 52.72 14.09 5.82
C PHE A 140 53.90 14.36 6.75
N GLY A 141 54.97 13.58 6.61
CA GLY A 141 56.20 13.76 7.41
C GLY A 141 56.90 15.12 7.19
N GLY A 142 56.59 15.82 6.10
CA GLY A 142 57.12 17.15 5.81
C GLY A 142 56.35 18.32 6.44
N GLU A 143 55.20 18.08 7.08
CA GLU A 143 54.40 19.14 7.74
C GLU A 143 55.17 19.83 8.87
N ASP A 144 56.06 19.09 9.55
CA ASP A 144 56.98 19.58 10.57
C ASP A 144 56.39 20.64 11.52
N LEU A 145 55.48 20.17 12.38
CA LEU A 145 54.84 20.99 13.41
C LEU A 145 55.85 21.60 14.40
N GLN A 146 57.06 21.04 14.48
CA GLN A 146 58.13 21.50 15.37
C GLN A 146 59.06 22.54 14.72
N ALA A 147 58.79 23.01 13.50
CA ALA A 147 59.59 24.03 12.82
C ALA A 147 59.88 25.26 13.70
N PRO A 148 58.90 25.84 14.43
CA PRO A 148 59.18 27.00 15.28
C PRO A 148 60.16 26.68 16.42
N ALA A 149 60.03 25.51 17.05
CA ALA A 149 60.91 25.06 18.11
C ALA A 149 62.33 24.80 17.59
N ARG A 150 62.46 24.15 16.42
CA ARG A 150 63.75 23.95 15.75
C ARG A 150 64.42 25.27 15.40
N HIS A 151 63.68 26.23 14.83
CA HIS A 151 64.21 27.55 14.52
C HIS A 151 64.67 28.31 15.77
N LYS A 152 63.94 28.18 16.88
CA LYS A 152 64.35 28.77 18.16
C LYS A 152 65.67 28.17 18.64
N LEU A 153 65.78 26.85 18.65
CA LEU A 153 67.01 26.15 19.05
C LEU A 153 68.20 26.55 18.16
N GLN A 154 67.99 26.63 16.85
CA GLN A 154 69.02 27.04 15.90
C GLN A 154 69.48 28.49 16.15
N LYS A 155 68.55 29.40 16.45
CA LYS A 155 68.89 30.79 16.82
C LYS A 155 69.70 30.86 18.12
N GLU A 156 69.33 30.07 19.13
CA GLU A 156 70.06 30.00 20.40
C GLU A 156 71.47 29.43 20.22
N GLN A 157 71.63 28.38 19.41
CA GLN A 157 72.93 27.82 19.05
C GLN A 157 73.79 28.83 18.30
N ASN A 158 73.24 29.47 17.26
CA ASN A 158 73.94 30.49 16.49
C ASN A 158 74.40 31.66 17.38
N LYS A 159 73.54 32.08 18.33
CA LYS A 159 73.89 33.14 19.28
C LYS A 159 75.11 32.73 20.13
N ARG A 160 75.12 31.52 20.69
CA ARG A 160 76.25 31.02 21.51
C ARG A 160 77.55 30.97 20.71
N VAL A 161 77.50 30.40 19.49
CA VAL A 161 78.67 30.29 18.62
C VAL A 161 79.22 31.67 18.25
N LEU A 162 78.35 32.64 17.95
CA LEU A 162 78.77 34.01 17.66
C LEU A 162 79.35 34.73 18.88
N GLU A 163 78.83 34.46 20.07
CA GLU A 163 79.39 35.00 21.33
C GLU A 163 80.80 34.42 21.57
N GLU A 164 80.98 33.11 21.42
CA GLU A 164 82.29 32.45 21.54
C GLU A 164 83.31 33.04 20.56
N GLN A 165 82.97 33.13 19.27
CA GLN A 165 83.85 33.72 18.24
C GLN A 165 84.22 35.17 18.53
N LYS A 166 83.29 35.96 19.06
CA LYS A 166 83.59 37.35 19.48
C LYS A 166 84.60 37.37 20.62
N THR A 167 84.38 36.55 21.65
CA THR A 167 85.31 36.50 22.80
C THR A 167 86.70 36.00 22.41
N GLU A 168 86.79 35.01 21.52
CA GLU A 168 88.06 34.52 20.97
C GLU A 168 88.78 35.62 20.19
N ARG A 169 88.08 36.29 19.28
CA ARG A 169 88.64 37.42 18.52
C ARG A 169 89.09 38.58 19.42
N GLU A 170 88.33 38.88 20.48
CA GLU A 170 88.70 39.90 21.46
C GLU A 170 89.97 39.51 22.23
N ARG A 171 90.12 38.22 22.60
CA ARG A 171 91.36 37.69 23.21
C ARG A 171 92.54 37.78 22.25
N ASP A 172 92.39 37.32 21.00
CA ASP A 172 93.46 37.40 19.99
C ASP A 172 93.91 38.84 19.74
N LEU A 173 92.97 39.79 19.68
CA LEU A 173 93.29 41.21 19.54
C LEU A 173 93.99 41.78 20.79
N ALA A 174 93.62 41.33 21.98
CA ALA A 174 94.29 41.71 23.21
C ALA A 174 95.73 41.16 23.25
N ASP A 175 95.93 39.90 22.87
CA ASP A 175 97.24 39.25 22.78
C ASP A 175 98.14 39.94 21.74
N GLN A 176 97.59 40.29 20.57
CA GLN A 176 98.31 41.08 19.55
C GLN A 176 98.70 42.47 20.07
N LYS A 177 97.80 43.16 20.78
CA LYS A 177 98.12 44.46 21.39
C LYS A 177 99.20 44.33 22.45
N TYR A 178 99.13 43.32 23.31
CA TYR A 178 100.14 43.04 24.33
C TYR A 178 101.51 42.73 23.70
N ALA A 179 101.56 41.88 22.67
CA ALA A 179 102.79 41.57 21.93
C ALA A 179 103.38 42.78 21.18
N GLY A 180 102.55 43.75 20.80
CA GLY A 180 102.96 45.00 20.14
C GLY A 180 103.37 46.13 21.09
N MET A 181 103.24 45.98 22.42
CA MET A 181 103.64 46.99 23.39
C MET A 181 105.16 47.00 23.59
N PRO A 182 105.82 48.18 23.59
CA PRO A 182 107.24 48.28 23.90
C PRO A 182 107.49 47.91 25.38
N PHE A 183 108.57 47.15 25.63
CA PHE A 183 108.93 46.56 26.94
C PHE A 183 108.86 47.51 28.15
N SER A 184 108.95 48.82 27.95
CA SER A 184 108.94 49.85 29.00
C SER A 184 107.58 50.12 29.65
N GLU A 185 106.46 49.68 29.07
CA GLU A 185 105.10 49.95 29.58
C GLU A 185 104.33 48.67 29.97
N SER A 186 105.00 47.52 30.00
CA SER A 186 104.36 46.26 30.39
C SER A 186 104.05 46.22 31.90
N PRO A 187 102.78 46.04 32.33
CA PRO A 187 102.47 45.86 33.74
C PRO A 187 103.02 44.51 34.24
N PRO A 188 103.48 44.41 35.50
CA PRO A 188 104.02 43.17 36.03
C PRO A 188 102.94 42.07 36.08
N PRO A 189 103.31 40.81 35.80
CA PRO A 189 102.35 39.71 35.79
C PRO A 189 101.74 39.51 37.19
N PRO A 190 100.47 39.10 37.29
CA PRO A 190 99.84 38.71 38.56
C PRO A 190 100.42 37.43 39.15
#